data_AF-A0A1W6ZKL7-F1
#
_entry.id   AF-A0A1W6ZKL7-F1
#
_cell.length_a   1.000
_cell.length_b   1.000
_cell.length_c   1.000
_cell.angle_alpha   90.00
_cell.angle_beta   90.00
_cell.angle_gamma   90.00
#
_symmetry.space_group_name_H-M   'P 1'
#
loop_
_entity.id
_entity.type
_entity.pdbx_description
1 polymer ?
#
loop_
_entity_poly.entity_id
_entity_poly.type
_entity_poly.pdbx_seq_one_letter_code
_entity_poly.pdbx_strand_id
1 'polypeptide(L)' 'MIKAAGARLWYLPSYSPDLNPMEQTFAKITHGMRADQKRTIKDVWRHVGELLATIGQTMTTTSQMQDMLLSNREPL' A
#
# COMPACT_ATOMS: atom_id res chain seq x y z
N MET A 1 11.60 -0.11 24.58
CA MET A 1 10.30 0.61 24.54
C MET A 1 9.39 0.20 23.37
N ILE A 2 9.87 -0.33 22.24
CA ILE A 2 8.98 -0.73 21.13
C ILE A 2 8.48 -2.19 21.24
N LYS A 3 9.36 -3.12 21.64
CA LYS A 3 8.99 -4.53 21.89
C LYS A 3 8.02 -4.71 23.07
N ALA A 4 8.07 -3.81 24.05
CA ALA A 4 7.17 -3.81 25.21
C ALA A 4 5.70 -3.54 24.83
N ALA A 5 5.46 -2.87 23.70
CA ALA A 5 4.13 -2.65 23.14
C ALA A 5 3.66 -3.80 22.23
N GLY A 6 4.39 -4.93 22.18
CA GLY A 6 4.08 -6.07 21.30
C GLY A 6 4.43 -5.85 19.82
N ALA A 7 5.07 -4.73 19.47
CA ALA A 7 5.47 -4.46 18.10
C ALA A 7 6.64 -5.36 17.67
N ARG A 8 6.54 -5.92 16.46
CA ARG A 8 7.60 -6.71 15.83
C ARG A 8 8.45 -5.80 14.94
N LEU A 9 9.77 -5.87 15.08
CA LEU A 9 10.70 -5.15 14.22
C LEU A 9 10.92 -5.94 12.94
N TRP A 10 10.58 -5.34 11.81
CA TRP A 10 10.88 -5.89 10.48
C TRP A 10 12.16 -5.23 9.96
N TYR A 11 13.16 -6.04 9.64
CA TYR A 11 14.41 -5.56 9.06
C TYR A 11 14.21 -5.30 7.56
N LEU A 12 14.37 -4.04 7.14
CA LEU A 12 14.37 -3.67 5.74
C LEU A 12 15.83 -3.49 5.29
N PRO A 13 16.29 -4.17 4.22
CA PRO A 13 17.63 -3.96 3.68
C PRO A 13 17.77 -2.52 3.14
N SER A 14 18.98 -1.97 3.21
CA SER A 14 19.25 -0.61 2.72
C SER A 14 18.91 -0.51 1.23
N TYR A 15 18.20 0.55 0.83
CA TYR A 15 17.76 0.81 -0.56
C TYR A 15 16.96 -0.34 -1.22
N SER A 16 15.95 -0.88 -0.52
CA SER A 16 14.99 -1.85 -1.08
C SER A 16 13.59 -1.25 -1.27
N PRO A 17 13.40 -0.32 -2.24
CA PRO A 17 12.11 0.33 -2.47
C PRO A 17 10.99 -0.67 -2.79
N ASP A 18 11.33 -1.77 -3.46
CA ASP A 18 10.37 -2.83 -3.84
C ASP A 18 9.84 -3.65 -2.66
N LEU A 19 10.56 -3.68 -1.53
CA LEU A 19 10.21 -4.46 -0.34
C LEU A 19 9.48 -3.63 0.73
N ASN A 20 9.22 -2.35 0.48
CA ASN A 20 8.46 -1.49 1.39
C ASN A 20 7.02 -1.29 0.88
N PRO A 21 6.02 -1.98 1.44
CA PRO A 21 4.62 -1.84 1.00
C PRO A 21 4.07 -0.41 1.14
N MET A 22 4.72 0.45 1.93
CA MET A 22 4.39 1.86 1.99
C MET A 22 4.70 2.59 0.68
N GLU A 23 5.79 2.27 -0.01
CA GLU A 23 6.19 2.96 -1.25
C GLU A 23 5.18 2.73 -2.39
N GLN A 24 4.69 1.50 -2.55
CA GLN A 24 3.64 1.19 -3.52
C GLN A 24 2.33 1.93 -3.21
N THR A 25 2.01 2.09 -1.92
CA THR A 25 0.84 2.85 -1.47
C THR A 25 1.01 4.34 -1.81
N PHE A 26 2.18 4.93 -1.52
CA PHE A 26 2.49 6.32 -1.85
C PHE A 26 2.54 6.58 -3.36
N ALA A 27 2.99 5.61 -4.16
CA ALA A 27 2.94 5.71 -5.62
C ALA A 27 1.50 5.85 -6.15
N LYS A 28 0.55 5.07 -5.60
CA LYS A 28 -0.87 5.16 -5.96
C LYS A 28 -1.51 6.48 -5.53
N ILE A 29 -1.20 6.95 -4.32
CA ILE A 29 -1.70 8.25 -3.81
C ILE A 29 -1.19 9.39 -4.69
N THR A 30 0.12 9.44 -4.96
CA THR A 30 0.71 10.50 -5.79
C THR A 30 0.19 10.48 -7.22
N HIS A 31 -0.07 9.29 -7.78
CA HIS A 31 -0.73 9.15 -9.08
C HIS A 31 -2.15 9.74 -9.07
N GLY A 32 -2.98 9.35 -8.09
CA GLY A 32 -4.35 9.87 -7.95
C GLY A 32 -4.42 11.39 -7.68
N MET A 33 -3.45 11.92 -6.94
CA MET A 33 -3.34 13.37 -6.71
C MET A 33 -2.93 14.14 -7.97
N ARG A 34 -2.00 13.58 -8.77
CA ARG A 34 -1.58 14.20 -10.04
C ARG A 34 -2.69 14.20 -11.08
N ALA A 35 -3.54 13.17 -11.09
CA ALA A 35 -4.68 13.08 -11.99
C ALA A 35 -5.73 14.18 -11.70
N ASP A 36 -5.99 14.47 -10.42
CA ASP A 36 -7.10 15.33 -10.02
C ASP A 36 -6.71 16.80 -9.77
N GLN A 37 -5.41 17.11 -9.72
CA GLN A 37 -4.80 18.45 -9.67
C GLN A 37 -5.47 19.48 -8.72
N LYS A 38 -6.05 19.04 -7.60
CA LYS A 38 -6.71 19.93 -6.64
C LYS A 38 -5.72 21.00 -6.13
N ARG A 39 -6.14 22.28 -6.14
CA ARG A 39 -5.31 23.44 -5.79
C ARG A 39 -5.61 24.04 -4.43
N THR A 40 -6.55 23.49 -3.68
CA THR A 40 -6.88 23.96 -2.32
C THR A 40 -6.57 22.90 -1.29
N ILE A 41 -6.13 23.32 -0.10
CA ILE A 41 -5.79 22.41 1.01
C ILE A 41 -7.00 21.54 1.38
N LYS A 42 -8.20 22.12 1.44
CA LYS A 42 -9.44 21.41 1.78
C LYS A 42 -9.77 20.31 0.77
N ASP A 43 -9.61 20.59 -0.52
CA ASP A 43 -9.91 19.63 -1.57
C ASP A 43 -8.85 18.53 -1.64
N VAL A 44 -7.58 18.87 -1.40
CA VAL A 44 -6.49 17.88 -1.29
C VAL A 44 -6.75 16.90 -0.14
N TRP A 45 -7.10 17.39 1.05
CA TRP A 45 -7.37 16.52 2.21
C TRP A 45 -8.55 15.57 1.96
N ARG A 46 -9.64 16.08 1.38
CA ARG A 46 -10.81 15.26 1.05
C ARG A 46 -10.47 14.21 0.00
N HIS A 47 -9.77 14.61 -1.06
CA HIS A 47 -9.35 13.70 -2.14
C HIS A 47 -8.40 12.61 -1.65
N VAL A 48 -7.45 12.94 -0.76
CA VAL A 48 -6.57 11.94 -0.14
C VAL A 48 -7.38 10.92 0.66
N GLY A 49 -8.41 11.34 1.41
CA GLY A 49 -9.31 10.43 2.13
C GLY A 49 -10.04 9.46 1.20
N GLU A 50 -10.56 9.96 0.08
CA GLU A 50 -11.22 9.16 -0.95
C GLU A 50 -10.24 8.18 -1.63
N LEU A 51 -9.02 8.62 -1.95
CA LEU A 51 -7.96 7.77 -2.50
C LEU A 51 -7.55 6.66 -1.53
N LEU A 52 -7.42 6.95 -0.24
CA LEU A 52 -7.10 5.94 0.76
C LEU A 52 -8.21 4.88 0.89
N ALA A 53 -9.48 5.29 0.81
CA ALA A 53 -10.62 4.38 0.84
C ALA A 53 -10.65 3.43 -0.38
N THR A 54 -10.15 3.86 -1.54
CA THR A 54 -10.10 3.04 -2.77
C THR A 54 -8.89 2.12 -2.83
N ILE A 55 -7.70 2.57 -2.41
CA ILE A 55 -6.47 1.76 -2.42
C ILE A 55 -6.61 0.53 -1.51
N GLY A 56 -7.29 0.66 -0.37
CA GLY A 56 -7.54 -0.46 0.55
C GLY A 56 -8.37 -1.60 -0.05
N GLN A 57 -9.23 -1.32 -1.04
CA GLN A 57 -10.05 -2.35 -1.69
C GLN A 57 -9.26 -3.12 -2.76
N THR A 58 -8.26 -2.51 -3.39
CA THR A 58 -7.48 -3.15 -4.44
C THR A 58 -6.48 -4.17 -3.87
N MET A 59 -5.96 -3.96 -2.66
CA MET A 59 -4.98 -4.88 -2.05
C MET A 59 -5.58 -6.20 -1.57
N THR A 60 -6.85 -6.21 -1.16
CA THR A 60 -7.56 -7.44 -0.79
C THR A 60 -7.67 -8.38 -1.99
N THR A 61 -8.03 -7.84 -3.16
CA THR A 61 -8.21 -8.64 -4.38
C THR A 61 -6.89 -9.12 -4.97
N THR A 62 -5.82 -8.29 -4.99
CA THR A 62 -4.52 -8.72 -5.52
C THR A 62 -3.82 -9.76 -4.63
N SER A 63 -3.90 -9.62 -3.30
CA SER A 63 -3.40 -10.66 -2.39
C SER A 63 -4.18 -11.96 -2.57
N GLN A 64 -5.52 -11.89 -2.65
CA GLN A 64 -6.35 -13.09 -2.91
C GLN A 64 -6.06 -13.72 -4.28
N MET A 65 -5.76 -12.93 -5.32
CA MET A 65 -5.39 -13.45 -6.64
C MET A 65 -3.97 -14.04 -6.65
N GLN A 66 -3.00 -13.43 -5.97
CA GLN A 66 -1.65 -14.01 -5.80
C GLN A 66 -1.69 -15.30 -4.98
N ASP A 67 -2.48 -15.35 -3.91
CA ASP A 67 -2.68 -16.56 -3.10
C ASP A 67 -3.40 -17.65 -3.91
N MET A 68 -4.37 -17.31 -4.77
CA MET A 68 -5.00 -18.24 -5.72
C MET A 68 -4.01 -18.77 -6.78
N LEU A 69 -3.11 -17.92 -7.29
CA LEU A 69 -2.13 -18.32 -8.29
C LEU A 69 -0.98 -19.16 -7.70
N LEU A 70 -0.64 -18.94 -6.43
CA LEU A 70 0.36 -19.72 -5.70
C LEU A 70 -0.20 -21.05 -5.16
N SER A 71 -1.50 -21.11 -4.84
CA SER A 71 -2.17 -22.36 -4.39
C SER A 71 -2.33 -23.41 -5.49
N ASN A 72 -2.21 -23.06 -6.78
CA ASN A 72 -2.37 -23.98 -7.91
C ASN A 72 -1.05 -24.61 -8.41
N ARG A 73 0.06 -24.41 -7.69
CA ARG A 73 1.32 -25.12 -7.98
C ARG A 73 1.50 -26.26 -6.99
N GLU A 74 0.94 -27.42 -7.33
CA GLU A 74 1.24 -28.70 -6.69
C GLU A 74 2.75 -29.01 -6.79
N PRO A 75 3.38 -29.61 -5.76
CA PRO A 75 4.78 -29.98 -5.80
C PRO A 75 4.99 -31.27 -6.60
N LEU A 76 6.00 -31.28 -7.49
CA LEU A 76 6.63 -32.51 -7.99
C LEU A 76 7.79 -32.90 -7.08
#